data_AF-A0A925YJ40-F1
#
_entry.id   AF-A0A925YJ40-F1
#
_cell.length_a   1.000
_cell.length_b   1.000
_cell.length_c   1.000
_cell.angle_alpha   90.00
_cell.angle_beta   90.00
_cell.angle_gamma   90.00
#
_symmetry.space_group_name_H-M   'P 1'
#
loop_
_entity.id
_entity.type
_entity.pdbx_description
1 polymer ?
#
loop_
_entity_poly.entity_id
_entity_poly.type
_entity_poly.pdbx_seq_one_letter_code
_entity_poly.pdbx_strand_id
1 'polypeptide(L)'
;AGDQVQLDDGRVRLRVIDIANGQVSVIVEQGAALRDRMGVNLPSRRVRLRALTDKDRSDLEFGLGLGVDYVALSFVKTADDIRELRDLCRSLGRSIPPVIAKIETPEAVDNMEDIIRAADAVMVARGDLGVELRPERVPIIQREIIGVARLHQRPVIVATEMLQSMVESTRPTRAEAGDVATAVFQGADAVMLSAETASGKYPHEACAMMERIILEAEGSKFYAPLSSDPGQTIQEAIAHAACVVAKEVGAKVIVAFTVSGGTPRLVSKARPTVPIVAFSPSGDALRRLALYWGVMPRPLQVFSNTDALASAVIAHLREQEMVTSGDRFVMAYGSPVGQRSPTNSIRVVEVG
;
A
#
# COMPACT_ATOMS: atom_id res chain seq x y z
N ALA A 1 -23.79 2.27 -30.70
CA ALA A 1 -25.02 2.97 -30.28
C ALA A 1 -25.55 2.29 -29.01
N GLY A 2 -25.96 3.07 -28.01
CA GLY A 2 -26.45 2.60 -26.71
C GLY A 2 -25.43 2.63 -25.58
N ASP A 3 -24.13 2.66 -25.88
CA ASP A 3 -23.07 2.71 -24.86
C ASP A 3 -23.11 4.02 -24.05
N GLN A 4 -22.73 3.94 -22.78
CA GLN A 4 -22.58 5.10 -21.91
C GLN A 4 -21.15 5.66 -21.99
N VAL A 5 -21.05 6.98 -22.00
CA VAL A 5 -19.80 7.73 -21.88
C VAL A 5 -19.92 8.65 -20.67
N GLN A 6 -18.93 8.60 -19.79
CA GLN A 6 -18.89 9.42 -18.59
C GLN A 6 -17.72 10.41 -18.68
N LEU A 7 -17.90 11.64 -18.21
CA LEU A 7 -16.84 12.64 -18.07
C LEU A 7 -16.73 13.13 -16.63
N ASP A 8 -15.52 13.54 -16.24
CA ASP A 8 -15.19 14.11 -14.91
C ASP A 8 -15.73 13.23 -13.78
N ASP A 9 -15.28 11.99 -13.75
CA ASP A 9 -15.66 10.98 -12.74
C ASP A 9 -17.18 10.77 -12.62
N GLY A 10 -17.86 10.70 -13.78
CA GLY A 10 -19.29 10.43 -13.84
C GLY A 10 -20.21 11.63 -13.58
N ARG A 11 -19.66 12.83 -13.38
CA ARG A 11 -20.43 14.07 -13.21
C ARG A 11 -21.24 14.42 -14.47
N VAL A 12 -20.70 14.12 -15.64
CA VAL A 12 -21.41 14.21 -16.93
C VAL A 12 -21.66 12.81 -17.44
N ARG A 13 -22.92 12.50 -17.76
CA ARG A 13 -23.30 11.22 -18.39
C ARG A 13 -23.89 11.46 -19.76
N LEU A 14 -23.37 10.72 -20.73
CA LEU A 14 -23.71 10.80 -22.13
C LEU A 14 -24.10 9.40 -22.60
N ARG A 15 -25.03 9.31 -23.56
CA ARG A 15 -25.40 8.06 -24.22
C ARG A 15 -25.15 8.17 -25.71
N VAL A 16 -24.40 7.22 -26.27
CA VAL A 16 -24.07 7.18 -27.69
C VAL A 16 -25.32 6.90 -28.51
N ILE A 17 -25.69 7.81 -29.41
CA ILE A 17 -26.83 7.65 -30.32
C ILE A 17 -26.38 7.15 -31.70
N ASP A 18 -25.23 7.62 -32.19
CA ASP A 18 -24.72 7.26 -33.51
C ASP A 18 -23.19 7.37 -33.58
N ILE A 19 -22.57 6.62 -34.50
CA ILE A 19 -21.14 6.68 -34.79
C ILE A 19 -20.99 6.75 -36.31
N ALA A 20 -20.57 7.91 -36.82
CA ALA A 20 -20.38 8.13 -38.25
C ALA A 20 -19.14 9.00 -38.49
N ASN A 21 -18.36 8.66 -39.53
CA ASN A 21 -17.21 9.46 -39.99
C ASN A 21 -16.18 9.82 -38.90
N GLY A 22 -15.92 8.90 -37.96
CA GLY A 22 -14.99 9.14 -36.85
C GLY A 22 -15.53 10.08 -35.75
N GLN A 23 -16.80 10.46 -35.82
CA GLN A 23 -17.49 11.24 -34.81
C GLN A 23 -18.48 10.36 -34.05
N VAL A 24 -18.61 10.63 -32.75
CA VAL A 24 -19.57 9.96 -31.87
C VAL A 24 -20.64 10.97 -31.50
N SER A 25 -21.85 10.78 -32.01
CA SER A 25 -23.00 11.57 -31.60
C SER A 25 -23.57 11.01 -30.30
N VAL A 26 -23.82 11.90 -29.35
CA VAL A 26 -24.28 11.55 -28.01
C VAL A 26 -25.47 12.40 -27.59
N ILE A 27 -26.29 11.88 -26.70
CA ILE A 27 -27.27 12.65 -25.93
C ILE A 27 -26.77 12.85 -24.50
N VAL A 28 -26.92 14.06 -23.96
CA VAL A 28 -26.58 14.36 -22.57
C VAL A 28 -27.70 13.88 -21.67
N GLU A 29 -27.41 12.91 -20.81
CA GLU A 29 -28.36 12.40 -19.81
C GLU A 29 -28.24 13.15 -18.48
N GLN A 30 -27.02 13.55 -18.13
CA GLN A 30 -26.70 14.40 -16.99
C GLN A 30 -25.60 15.38 -17.39
N GLY A 31 -25.85 16.67 -17.21
CA GLY A 31 -24.91 17.74 -17.55
C GLY A 31 -24.20 18.33 -16.33
N ALA A 32 -22.97 18.80 -16.56
CA ALA A 32 -22.19 19.62 -15.63
C ALA A 32 -21.29 20.56 -16.46
N ALA A 33 -20.60 21.49 -15.79
CA ALA A 33 -19.62 22.34 -16.45
C ALA A 33 -18.47 21.49 -17.04
N LEU A 34 -18.12 21.76 -18.30
CA LEU A 34 -17.01 21.11 -18.98
C LEU A 34 -15.74 21.94 -18.81
N ARG A 35 -14.60 21.26 -18.65
CA ARG A 35 -13.26 21.88 -18.62
C ARG A 35 -12.32 21.16 -19.60
N ASP A 36 -11.20 21.79 -19.91
CA ASP A 36 -10.22 21.18 -20.80
C ASP A 36 -9.63 19.90 -20.20
N ARG A 37 -9.37 18.92 -21.07
CA ARG A 37 -8.70 17.65 -20.73
C ARG A 37 -9.38 16.85 -19.60
N MET A 38 -10.71 16.88 -19.51
CA MET A 38 -11.45 16.00 -18.62
C MET A 38 -11.21 14.53 -18.95
N GLY A 39 -11.18 13.69 -17.91
CA GLY A 39 -11.20 12.25 -18.06
C GLY A 39 -12.47 11.80 -18.80
N VAL A 40 -12.31 10.78 -19.65
CA VAL A 40 -13.39 10.11 -20.36
C VAL A 40 -13.38 8.66 -19.92
N ASN A 41 -14.48 8.21 -19.33
CA ASN A 41 -14.67 6.82 -18.93
C ASN A 41 -15.68 6.15 -19.84
N LEU A 42 -15.35 4.94 -20.25
CA LEU A 42 -16.16 4.10 -21.12
C LEU A 42 -16.41 2.78 -20.37
N PRO A 43 -17.47 2.67 -19.56
CA PRO A 43 -17.75 1.51 -18.70
C PRO A 43 -17.98 0.18 -19.45
N SER A 44 -17.85 0.19 -20.78
CA SER A 44 -17.98 -1.00 -21.60
C SER A 44 -16.66 -1.80 -21.59
N ARG A 45 -16.76 -3.11 -21.31
CA ARG A 45 -15.67 -4.10 -21.39
C ARG A 45 -15.04 -4.26 -22.79
N ARG A 46 -15.46 -3.46 -23.78
CA ARG A 46 -15.05 -3.58 -25.19
C ARG A 46 -13.84 -2.71 -25.53
N VAL A 47 -13.45 -1.78 -24.66
CA VAL A 47 -12.31 -0.90 -24.90
C VAL A 47 -11.00 -1.63 -24.57
N ARG A 48 -10.34 -2.12 -25.63
CA ARG A 48 -9.02 -2.77 -25.56
C ARG A 48 -7.90 -1.73 -25.59
N LEU A 49 -7.79 -0.95 -24.52
CA LEU A 49 -6.57 -0.19 -24.27
C LEU A 49 -5.51 -1.12 -23.69
N ARG A 50 -4.28 -1.00 -24.19
CA ARG A 50 -3.10 -1.64 -23.59
C ARG A 50 -2.88 -1.04 -22.20
N ALA A 51 -2.42 -1.84 -21.25
CA ALA A 51 -2.07 -1.36 -19.92
C ALA A 51 -0.88 -0.37 -19.95
N LEU A 52 -0.02 -0.47 -20.97
CA LEU A 52 1.14 0.40 -21.17
C LEU A 52 1.08 1.12 -22.53
N THR A 53 0.99 2.44 -22.48
CA THR A 53 1.12 3.34 -23.62
C THR A 53 2.58 3.72 -23.89
N ASP A 54 2.86 4.33 -25.04
CA ASP A 54 4.22 4.83 -25.33
C ASP A 54 4.65 5.95 -24.37
N LYS A 55 3.68 6.73 -23.87
CA LYS A 55 3.94 7.69 -22.79
C LYS A 55 4.34 6.97 -21.50
N ASP A 56 3.62 5.93 -21.11
CA ASP A 56 3.94 5.17 -19.89
C ASP A 56 5.33 4.54 -19.96
N ARG A 57 5.75 4.08 -21.16
CA ARG A 57 7.13 3.60 -21.39
C ARG A 57 8.17 4.70 -21.12
N SER A 58 7.94 5.90 -21.66
CA SER A 58 8.83 7.05 -21.45
C SER A 58 8.88 7.50 -19.99
N ASP A 59 7.74 7.56 -19.32
CA ASP A 59 7.65 7.95 -17.90
C ASP A 59 8.30 6.90 -17.00
N LEU A 60 8.14 5.61 -17.34
CA LEU A 60 8.79 4.51 -16.64
C LEU A 60 10.31 4.60 -16.78
N GLU A 61 10.84 4.79 -17.99
CA GLU A 61 12.27 4.95 -18.20
C GLU A 61 12.84 6.13 -17.40
N PHE A 62 12.12 7.26 -17.41
CA PHE A 62 12.47 8.44 -16.62
C PHE A 62 12.48 8.13 -15.10
N GLY A 63 11.41 7.54 -14.57
CA GLY A 63 11.30 7.18 -13.16
C GLY A 63 12.35 6.16 -12.71
N LEU A 64 12.64 5.15 -13.53
CA LEU A 64 13.70 4.19 -13.28
C LEU A 64 15.09 4.86 -13.30
N GLY A 65 15.29 5.86 -14.16
CA GLY A 65 16.49 6.69 -14.18
C GLY A 65 16.69 7.49 -12.89
N LEU A 66 15.60 7.90 -12.23
CA LEU A 66 15.62 8.58 -10.93
C LEU A 66 15.75 7.64 -9.72
N GLY A 67 15.55 6.33 -9.91
CA GLY A 67 15.61 5.35 -8.82
C GLY A 67 14.38 5.35 -7.91
N VAL A 68 13.18 5.49 -8.50
CA VAL A 68 11.91 5.39 -7.74
C VAL A 68 11.80 4.08 -6.95
N ASP A 69 11.26 4.16 -5.74
CA ASP A 69 11.18 3.01 -4.83
C ASP A 69 10.01 2.06 -5.13
N TYR A 70 8.99 2.52 -5.85
CA TYR A 70 7.81 1.78 -6.27
C TYR A 70 7.33 2.28 -7.64
N VAL A 71 6.67 1.41 -8.40
CA VAL A 71 5.91 1.79 -9.61
C VAL A 71 4.47 1.30 -9.45
N ALA A 72 3.51 2.20 -9.60
CA ALA A 72 2.10 1.84 -9.61
C ALA A 72 1.57 1.74 -11.05
N LEU A 73 0.95 0.62 -11.40
CA LEU A 73 0.36 0.40 -12.71
C LEU A 73 -1.15 0.67 -12.64
N SER A 74 -1.60 1.63 -13.46
CA SER A 74 -3.02 1.95 -13.66
C SER A 74 -3.68 0.98 -14.66
N PHE A 75 -5.01 0.88 -14.60
CA PHE A 75 -5.87 0.11 -15.47
C PHE A 75 -5.44 -1.35 -15.65
N VAL A 76 -4.90 -1.95 -14.59
CA VAL A 76 -4.58 -3.38 -14.55
C VAL A 76 -5.86 -4.16 -14.79
N LYS A 77 -5.77 -5.22 -15.59
CA LYS A 77 -6.89 -6.14 -15.89
C LYS A 77 -6.53 -7.58 -15.57
N THR A 78 -5.25 -7.94 -15.68
CA THR A 78 -4.76 -9.30 -15.54
C THR A 78 -3.38 -9.35 -14.87
N ALA A 79 -2.99 -10.53 -14.40
CA ALA A 79 -1.63 -10.76 -13.92
C ALA A 79 -0.55 -10.55 -14.99
N ASP A 80 -0.90 -10.69 -16.28
CA ASP A 80 0.04 -10.48 -17.38
C ASP A 80 0.45 -9.02 -17.54
N ASP A 81 -0.42 -8.06 -17.20
CA ASP A 81 -0.07 -6.63 -17.22
C ASP A 81 1.10 -6.33 -16.26
N ILE A 82 1.11 -7.00 -15.10
CA ILE A 82 2.20 -6.90 -14.11
C ILE A 82 3.48 -7.54 -14.66
N ARG A 83 3.37 -8.66 -15.38
CA ARG A 83 4.52 -9.32 -16.00
C ARG A 83 5.10 -8.47 -17.13
N GLU A 84 4.26 -7.89 -17.98
CA GLU A 84 4.65 -7.00 -19.07
C GLU A 84 5.43 -5.79 -18.55
N LEU A 85 4.94 -5.14 -17.48
CA LEU A 85 5.67 -4.05 -16.84
C LEU A 85 7.05 -4.48 -16.32
N ARG A 86 7.14 -5.65 -15.67
CA ARG A 86 8.43 -6.17 -15.19
C ARG A 86 9.37 -6.49 -16.34
N ASP A 87 8.88 -7.07 -17.43
CA ASP A 87 9.66 -7.38 -18.62
C ASP A 87 10.18 -6.10 -19.29
N LEU A 88 9.35 -5.06 -19.34
CA LEU A 88 9.75 -3.73 -19.80
C LEU A 88 10.87 -3.14 -18.92
N CYS A 89 10.73 -3.16 -17.59
CA CYS A 89 11.79 -2.74 -16.67
C CYS A 89 13.12 -3.49 -16.92
N ARG A 90 13.06 -4.80 -17.18
CA ARG A 90 14.26 -5.61 -17.51
C ARG A 90 14.88 -5.19 -18.84
N SER A 91 14.04 -4.94 -19.85
CA SER A 91 14.52 -4.51 -21.18
C SER A 91 15.26 -3.17 -21.14
N LEU A 92 14.93 -2.30 -20.18
CA LEU A 92 15.60 -1.03 -19.94
C LEU A 92 16.91 -1.16 -19.14
N GLY A 93 17.29 -2.39 -18.72
CA GLY A 93 18.54 -2.65 -18.01
C GLY A 93 18.60 -2.08 -16.59
N ARG A 94 17.45 -1.79 -15.98
CA ARG A 94 17.35 -1.20 -14.63
C ARG A 94 16.86 -2.22 -13.59
N SER A 95 17.16 -1.97 -12.32
CA SER A 95 16.56 -2.73 -11.22
C SER A 95 15.05 -2.55 -11.24
N ILE A 96 14.30 -3.65 -11.09
CA ILE A 96 12.83 -3.61 -11.10
C ILE A 96 12.35 -3.18 -9.70
N PRO A 97 11.76 -1.99 -9.54
CA PRO A 97 11.12 -1.62 -8.28
C PRO A 97 9.88 -2.52 -8.04
N PRO A 98 9.45 -2.70 -6.78
CA PRO A 98 8.20 -3.38 -6.50
C PRO A 98 7.02 -2.73 -7.22
N VAL A 99 6.15 -3.56 -7.79
CA VAL A 99 4.98 -3.12 -8.56
C VAL A 99 3.74 -3.07 -7.67
N ILE A 100 3.06 -1.92 -7.67
CA ILE A 100 1.74 -1.71 -7.06
C ILE A 100 0.68 -1.85 -8.15
N ALA A 101 -0.21 -2.85 -8.05
CA ALA A 101 -1.35 -2.94 -8.97
C ALA A 101 -2.50 -2.06 -8.48
N LYS A 102 -2.97 -1.12 -9.31
CA LYS A 102 -4.20 -0.37 -9.01
C LYS A 102 -5.40 -1.19 -9.44
N ILE A 103 -6.24 -1.57 -8.47
CA ILE A 103 -7.49 -2.28 -8.72
C ILE A 103 -8.57 -1.22 -8.94
N GLU A 104 -8.84 -0.94 -10.22
CA GLU A 104 -9.72 0.17 -10.64
C GLU A 104 -10.69 -0.15 -11.77
N THR A 105 -10.61 -1.37 -12.33
CA THR A 105 -11.50 -1.79 -13.41
C THR A 105 -12.36 -2.97 -12.97
N PRO A 106 -13.55 -3.18 -13.58
CA PRO A 106 -14.36 -4.37 -13.32
C PRO A 106 -13.58 -5.66 -13.57
N GLU A 107 -12.73 -5.70 -14.60
CA GLU A 107 -11.86 -6.83 -14.91
C GLU A 107 -10.80 -7.06 -13.83
N ALA A 108 -10.23 -5.99 -13.26
CA ALA A 108 -9.30 -6.10 -12.13
C ALA A 108 -9.97 -6.75 -10.91
N VAL A 109 -11.23 -6.39 -10.66
CA VAL A 109 -12.03 -6.97 -9.56
C VAL A 109 -12.29 -8.45 -9.83
N ASP A 110 -12.72 -8.81 -11.05
CA ASP A 110 -12.97 -10.19 -11.43
C ASP A 110 -11.69 -11.07 -11.35
N ASN A 111 -10.51 -10.50 -11.62
CA ASN A 111 -9.21 -11.19 -11.63
C ASN A 111 -8.32 -10.87 -10.41
N MET A 112 -8.87 -10.30 -9.34
CA MET A 112 -8.07 -9.64 -8.29
C MET A 112 -7.04 -10.56 -7.64
N GLU A 113 -7.37 -11.83 -7.44
CA GLU A 113 -6.50 -12.78 -6.74
C GLU A 113 -5.21 -13.04 -7.52
N ASP A 114 -5.32 -13.30 -8.83
CA ASP A 114 -4.15 -13.54 -9.69
C ASP A 114 -3.30 -12.27 -9.84
N ILE A 115 -3.94 -11.10 -9.93
CA ILE A 115 -3.24 -9.80 -9.98
C ILE A 115 -2.46 -9.57 -8.69
N ILE A 116 -3.11 -9.73 -7.54
CA ILE A 116 -2.51 -9.56 -6.20
C ILE A 116 -1.35 -10.53 -6.02
N ARG A 117 -1.47 -11.78 -6.48
CA ARG A 117 -0.38 -12.77 -6.40
C ARG A 117 0.83 -12.35 -7.23
N ALA A 118 0.63 -11.76 -8.41
CA ALA A 118 1.70 -11.31 -9.31
C ALA A 118 2.33 -9.96 -8.90
N ALA A 119 1.57 -9.08 -8.25
CA ALA A 119 2.01 -7.78 -7.78
C ALA A 119 2.83 -7.87 -6.48
N ASP A 120 3.57 -6.81 -6.15
CA ASP A 120 4.29 -6.71 -4.87
C ASP A 120 3.46 -6.03 -3.78
N ALA A 121 2.52 -5.17 -4.19
CA ALA A 121 1.52 -4.49 -3.37
C ALA A 121 0.31 -4.14 -4.25
N VAL A 122 -0.78 -3.70 -3.64
CA VAL A 122 -1.99 -3.28 -4.37
C VAL A 122 -2.55 -1.97 -3.84
N MET A 123 -3.31 -1.28 -4.68
CA MET A 123 -4.01 -0.05 -4.35
C MET A 123 -5.49 -0.20 -4.69
N VAL A 124 -6.36 0.08 -3.73
CA VAL A 124 -7.80 0.26 -3.95
C VAL A 124 -7.99 1.68 -4.49
N ALA A 125 -8.16 1.83 -5.79
CA ALA A 125 -8.31 3.12 -6.46
C ALA A 125 -9.81 3.47 -6.60
N ARG A 126 -10.35 4.09 -5.55
CA ARG A 126 -11.80 4.23 -5.35
C ARG A 126 -12.49 5.20 -6.30
N GLY A 127 -11.79 6.26 -6.72
CA GLY A 127 -12.28 7.22 -7.69
C GLY A 127 -12.66 6.51 -8.99
N ASP A 128 -11.69 5.86 -9.62
CA ASP A 128 -11.92 5.08 -10.84
C ASP A 128 -12.94 3.94 -10.63
N LEU A 129 -12.86 3.18 -9.52
CA LEU A 129 -13.86 2.15 -9.20
C LEU A 129 -15.28 2.71 -9.09
N GLY A 130 -15.45 3.90 -8.52
CA GLY A 130 -16.75 4.56 -8.35
C GLY A 130 -17.37 5.07 -9.66
N VAL A 131 -16.54 5.24 -10.70
CA VAL A 131 -16.97 5.62 -12.05
C VAL A 131 -17.29 4.39 -12.89
N GLU A 132 -16.43 3.37 -12.81
CA GLU A 132 -16.54 2.13 -13.58
C GLU A 132 -17.57 1.15 -13.00
N LEU A 133 -17.84 1.22 -11.70
CA LEU A 133 -18.80 0.39 -10.98
C LEU A 133 -19.81 1.25 -10.22
N ARG A 134 -20.89 0.59 -9.77
CA ARG A 134 -21.89 1.28 -8.95
C ARG A 134 -21.28 1.68 -7.60
N PRO A 135 -21.50 2.91 -7.11
CA PRO A 135 -20.85 3.43 -5.90
C PRO A 135 -21.16 2.59 -4.66
N GLU A 136 -22.37 2.02 -4.55
CA GLU A 136 -22.75 1.15 -3.43
C GLU A 136 -21.94 -0.16 -3.36
N ARG A 137 -21.26 -0.56 -4.44
CA ARG A 137 -20.39 -1.75 -4.45
C ARG A 137 -18.98 -1.45 -3.97
N VAL A 138 -18.49 -0.22 -4.11
CA VAL A 138 -17.09 0.14 -3.84
C VAL A 138 -16.66 -0.20 -2.40
N PRO A 139 -17.46 0.08 -1.35
CA PRO A 139 -17.08 -0.30 0.02
C PRO A 139 -16.92 -1.81 0.22
N ILE A 140 -17.71 -2.63 -0.48
CA ILE A 140 -17.63 -4.10 -0.43
C ILE A 140 -16.37 -4.58 -1.13
N ILE A 141 -16.10 -4.06 -2.34
CA ILE A 141 -14.93 -4.40 -3.14
C ILE A 141 -13.63 -3.98 -2.43
N GLN A 142 -13.59 -2.81 -1.78
CA GLN A 142 -12.47 -2.39 -0.94
C GLN A 142 -12.15 -3.45 0.11
N ARG A 143 -13.17 -3.94 0.83
CA ARG A 143 -13.00 -4.97 1.85
C ARG A 143 -12.48 -6.28 1.25
N GLU A 144 -13.00 -6.68 0.10
CA GLU A 144 -12.53 -7.87 -0.64
C GLU A 144 -11.06 -7.74 -1.04
N ILE A 145 -10.66 -6.62 -1.66
CA ILE A 145 -9.27 -6.37 -2.07
C ILE A 145 -8.34 -6.39 -0.87
N ILE A 146 -8.69 -5.73 0.24
CA ILE A 146 -7.89 -5.74 1.47
C ILE A 146 -7.76 -7.17 2.00
N GLY A 147 -8.85 -7.93 2.05
CA GLY A 147 -8.85 -9.32 2.48
C GLY A 147 -7.90 -10.20 1.66
N VAL A 148 -8.02 -10.15 0.33
CA VAL A 148 -7.20 -10.95 -0.60
C VAL A 148 -5.73 -10.50 -0.55
N ALA A 149 -5.45 -9.20 -0.48
CA ALA A 149 -4.11 -8.67 -0.34
C ALA A 149 -3.43 -9.18 0.93
N ARG A 150 -4.17 -9.18 2.05
CA ARG A 150 -3.66 -9.68 3.34
C ARG A 150 -3.45 -11.19 3.32
N LEU A 151 -4.35 -11.96 2.72
CA LEU A 151 -4.20 -13.41 2.53
C LEU A 151 -2.90 -13.74 1.79
N HIS A 152 -2.56 -12.96 0.76
CA HIS A 152 -1.31 -13.11 0.01
C HIS A 152 -0.14 -12.26 0.54
N GLN A 153 -0.26 -11.71 1.75
CA GLN A 153 0.78 -10.91 2.42
C GLN A 153 1.29 -9.71 1.61
N ARG A 154 0.45 -9.16 0.72
CA ARG A 154 0.74 -7.97 -0.07
C ARG A 154 0.34 -6.72 0.70
N PRO A 155 1.17 -5.67 0.75
CA PRO A 155 0.76 -4.34 1.20
C PRO A 155 -0.44 -3.85 0.40
N VAL A 156 -1.41 -3.24 1.07
CA VAL A 156 -2.59 -2.64 0.44
C VAL A 156 -2.74 -1.18 0.84
N ILE A 157 -2.87 -0.33 -0.17
CA ILE A 157 -3.13 1.10 -0.05
C ILE A 157 -4.61 1.35 -0.33
N VAL A 158 -5.31 2.08 0.54
CA VAL A 158 -6.64 2.63 0.22
C VAL A 158 -6.48 4.06 -0.25
N ALA A 159 -6.93 4.35 -1.47
CA ALA A 159 -6.62 5.59 -2.16
C ALA A 159 -7.87 6.35 -2.62
N THR A 160 -7.69 7.63 -2.90
CA THR A 160 -8.66 8.62 -3.44
C THR A 160 -9.83 8.90 -2.51
N GLU A 161 -10.27 10.17 -2.47
CA GLU A 161 -11.43 10.64 -1.70
C GLU A 161 -11.41 10.28 -0.19
N MET A 162 -10.23 10.15 0.43
CA MET A 162 -10.14 9.84 1.86
C MET A 162 -10.54 11.05 2.70
N LEU A 163 -10.08 12.26 2.32
CA LEU A 163 -10.40 13.54 2.97
C LEU A 163 -10.72 14.61 1.92
N GLN A 164 -11.46 14.28 0.87
CA GLN A 164 -11.66 15.11 -0.33
C GLN A 164 -12.08 16.56 -0.04
N SER A 165 -12.96 16.79 0.94
CA SER A 165 -13.42 18.12 1.32
C SER A 165 -12.27 19.01 1.82
N MET A 166 -11.18 18.42 2.31
CA MET A 166 -10.01 19.13 2.78
C MET A 166 -9.13 19.75 1.67
N VAL A 167 -9.45 19.49 0.40
CA VAL A 167 -8.91 20.28 -0.72
C VAL A 167 -9.27 21.77 -0.54
N GLU A 168 -10.49 22.05 -0.06
CA GLU A 168 -11.05 23.40 0.06
C GLU A 168 -11.37 23.81 1.51
N SER A 169 -11.21 22.89 2.48
CA SER A 169 -11.58 23.07 3.89
C SER A 169 -10.45 22.66 4.83
N THR A 170 -10.35 23.31 5.99
CA THR A 170 -9.40 22.90 7.06
C THR A 170 -9.88 21.72 7.89
N ARG A 171 -11.11 21.25 7.67
CA ARG A 171 -11.71 20.12 8.38
C ARG A 171 -12.45 19.18 7.42
N PRO A 172 -12.39 17.86 7.64
CA PRO A 172 -13.15 16.91 6.87
C PRO A 172 -14.60 16.87 7.35
N THR A 173 -15.43 16.21 6.56
CA THR A 173 -16.76 15.78 6.99
C THR A 173 -16.66 14.62 7.97
N ARG A 174 -17.76 14.35 8.69
CA ARG A 174 -17.85 13.15 9.55
C ARG A 174 -17.81 11.85 8.75
N ALA A 175 -18.31 11.87 7.51
CA ALA A 175 -18.30 10.71 6.62
C ALA A 175 -16.87 10.34 6.22
N GLU A 176 -16.06 11.32 5.81
CA GLU A 176 -14.65 11.13 5.46
C GLU A 176 -13.81 10.63 6.64
N ALA A 177 -14.02 11.19 7.83
CA ALA A 177 -13.35 10.69 9.04
C ALA A 177 -13.73 9.23 9.35
N GLY A 178 -15.02 8.89 9.19
CA GLY A 178 -15.50 7.51 9.35
C GLY A 178 -14.95 6.55 8.28
N ASP A 179 -14.74 7.03 7.06
CA ASP A 179 -14.20 6.27 5.94
C ASP A 179 -12.71 5.93 6.14
N VAL A 180 -11.89 6.90 6.55
CA VAL A 180 -10.50 6.67 6.96
C VAL A 180 -10.42 5.65 8.09
N ALA A 181 -11.20 5.83 9.16
CA ALA A 181 -11.23 4.89 10.28
C ALA A 181 -11.64 3.48 9.84
N THR A 182 -12.60 3.37 8.91
CA THR A 182 -13.03 2.08 8.35
C THR A 182 -11.92 1.39 7.58
N ALA A 183 -11.13 2.11 6.77
CA ALA A 183 -9.97 1.53 6.08
C ALA A 183 -8.93 0.97 7.07
N VAL A 184 -8.70 1.67 8.20
CA VAL A 184 -7.84 1.19 9.30
C VAL A 184 -8.40 -0.08 9.93
N PHE A 185 -9.69 -0.11 10.29
CA PHE A 185 -10.33 -1.30 10.88
C PHE A 185 -10.35 -2.51 9.93
N GLN A 186 -10.44 -2.28 8.63
CA GLN A 186 -10.33 -3.33 7.62
C GLN A 186 -8.89 -3.85 7.47
N GLY A 187 -7.91 -3.12 8.01
CA GLY A 187 -6.53 -3.54 8.08
C GLY A 187 -5.70 -3.14 6.86
N ALA A 188 -6.01 -2.00 6.25
CA ALA A 188 -5.14 -1.36 5.26
C ALA A 188 -3.71 -1.18 5.81
N ASP A 189 -2.70 -1.22 4.93
CA ASP A 189 -1.32 -0.90 5.35
C ASP A 189 -1.03 0.59 5.27
N ALA A 190 -1.66 1.27 4.31
CA ALA A 190 -1.56 2.70 4.14
C ALA A 190 -2.87 3.27 3.59
N VAL A 191 -3.09 4.55 3.88
CA VAL A 191 -4.14 5.38 3.28
C VAL A 191 -3.46 6.52 2.53
N MET A 192 -4.06 6.95 1.42
CA MET A 192 -3.42 7.88 0.49
C MET A 192 -4.24 9.15 0.30
N LEU A 193 -3.59 10.30 0.49
CA LEU A 193 -4.07 11.61 0.07
C LEU A 193 -3.67 11.85 -1.39
N SER A 194 -4.59 12.40 -2.18
CA SER A 194 -4.42 12.65 -3.61
C SER A 194 -4.44 14.16 -3.89
N ALA A 195 -5.60 14.71 -4.24
CA ALA A 195 -5.74 16.14 -4.50
C ALA A 195 -5.51 16.99 -3.24
N GLU A 196 -5.81 16.43 -2.06
CA GLU A 196 -5.69 17.10 -0.76
C GLU A 196 -4.28 17.65 -0.53
N THR A 197 -3.25 16.93 -0.98
CA THR A 197 -1.84 17.33 -0.84
C THR A 197 -1.23 17.84 -2.13
N ALA A 198 -1.65 17.31 -3.29
CA ALA A 198 -1.07 17.68 -4.57
C ALA A 198 -1.46 19.08 -5.05
N SER A 199 -2.70 19.50 -4.77
CA SER A 199 -3.26 20.78 -5.25
C SER A 199 -4.19 21.46 -4.26
N GLY A 200 -4.39 20.89 -3.07
CA GLY A 200 -5.28 21.41 -2.04
C GLY A 200 -4.73 22.65 -1.34
N LYS A 201 -5.64 23.42 -0.72
CA LYS A 201 -5.30 24.65 0.02
C LYS A 201 -4.71 24.37 1.40
N TYR A 202 -4.91 23.17 1.94
CA TYR A 202 -4.55 22.78 3.31
C TYR A 202 -3.81 21.44 3.37
N PRO A 203 -2.69 21.27 2.64
CA PRO A 203 -2.01 19.99 2.50
C PRO A 203 -1.41 19.48 3.83
N HIS A 204 -0.91 20.39 4.68
CA HIS A 204 -0.35 20.02 5.98
C HIS A 204 -1.45 19.56 6.94
N GLU A 205 -2.57 20.28 6.98
CA GLU A 205 -3.72 19.94 7.82
C GLU A 205 -4.37 18.63 7.40
N ALA A 206 -4.42 18.34 6.09
CA ALA A 206 -4.92 17.07 5.58
C ALA A 206 -4.06 15.89 6.07
N CYS A 207 -2.73 15.98 5.99
CA CYS A 207 -1.83 14.98 6.54
C CYS A 207 -1.99 14.81 8.05
N ALA A 208 -1.99 15.91 8.81
CA ALA A 208 -2.16 15.87 10.26
C ALA A 208 -3.54 15.33 10.68
N MET A 209 -4.59 15.59 9.90
CA MET A 209 -5.91 15.03 10.15
C MET A 209 -5.95 13.53 9.88
N MET A 210 -5.36 13.07 8.77
CA MET A 210 -5.24 11.64 8.45
C MET A 210 -4.54 10.90 9.60
N GLU A 211 -3.41 11.41 10.07
CA GLU A 211 -2.66 10.85 11.21
C GLU A 211 -3.53 10.76 12.47
N ARG A 212 -4.21 11.85 12.86
CA ARG A 212 -5.08 11.84 14.06
C ARG A 212 -6.18 10.79 13.97
N ILE A 213 -6.82 10.63 12.80
CA ILE A 213 -7.88 9.63 12.63
C ILE A 213 -7.31 8.21 12.74
N ILE A 214 -6.14 7.96 12.14
CA ILE A 214 -5.46 6.65 12.23
C ILE A 214 -5.14 6.33 13.70
N LEU A 215 -4.52 7.25 14.42
CA LEU A 215 -4.15 7.05 15.82
C LEU A 215 -5.37 6.82 16.73
N GLU A 216 -6.47 7.56 16.51
CA GLU A 216 -7.71 7.35 17.24
C GLU A 216 -8.35 5.99 16.93
N ALA A 217 -8.31 5.56 15.66
CA ALA A 217 -8.82 4.26 15.24
C ALA A 217 -7.98 3.12 15.84
N GLU A 218 -6.65 3.18 15.75
CA GLU A 218 -5.73 2.15 16.28
C GLU A 218 -5.74 2.09 17.82
N GLY A 219 -5.95 3.23 18.50
CA GLY A 219 -6.08 3.29 19.96
C GLY A 219 -7.44 2.83 20.49
N SER A 220 -8.42 2.59 19.61
CA SER A 220 -9.76 2.17 19.99
C SER A 220 -9.81 0.73 20.48
N LYS A 221 -10.66 0.46 21.49
CA LYS A 221 -10.97 -0.92 21.93
C LYS A 221 -11.56 -1.82 20.84
N PHE A 222 -12.04 -1.23 19.75
CA PHE A 222 -12.59 -1.94 18.60
C PHE A 222 -11.53 -2.31 17.57
N TYR A 223 -10.30 -1.79 17.70
CA TYR A 223 -9.19 -2.20 16.86
C TYR A 223 -8.65 -3.55 17.34
N ALA A 224 -9.01 -4.58 16.59
CA ALA A 224 -8.41 -5.90 16.72
C ALA A 224 -7.47 -6.10 15.53
N PRO A 225 -6.14 -6.09 15.73
CA PRO A 225 -5.20 -6.39 14.67
C PRO A 225 -5.54 -7.78 14.11
N LEU A 226 -5.99 -7.80 12.86
CA LEU A 226 -6.30 -9.07 12.18
C LEU A 226 -4.98 -9.81 12.02
N SER A 227 -4.80 -10.95 12.69
CA SER A 227 -3.64 -11.81 12.41
C SER A 227 -3.84 -12.46 11.06
N SER A 228 -2.78 -12.59 10.26
CA SER A 228 -2.77 -13.60 9.19
C SER A 228 -2.75 -14.99 9.79
N ASP A 229 -3.33 -15.97 9.10
CA ASP A 229 -3.18 -17.39 9.46
C ASP A 229 -1.68 -17.77 9.54
N PRO A 230 -1.31 -18.75 10.40
CA PRO A 230 0.07 -19.21 10.49
C PRO A 230 0.58 -19.65 9.11
N GLY A 231 1.69 -19.06 8.69
CA GLY A 231 2.18 -19.21 7.33
C GLY A 231 2.67 -20.63 7.00
N GLN A 232 2.79 -20.89 5.70
CA GLN A 232 3.21 -22.18 5.14
C GLN A 232 4.74 -22.33 5.08
N THR A 233 5.49 -21.24 5.29
CA THR A 233 6.95 -21.21 5.18
C THR A 233 7.64 -20.99 6.54
N ILE A 234 8.92 -21.36 6.63
CA ILE A 234 9.76 -21.15 7.83
C ILE A 234 9.79 -19.66 8.22
N GLN A 235 9.94 -18.78 7.24
CA GLN A 235 10.07 -17.34 7.45
C GLN A 235 8.80 -16.75 8.06
N GLU A 236 7.63 -17.19 7.57
CA GLU A 236 6.33 -16.75 8.10
C GLU A 236 6.07 -17.32 9.49
N ALA A 237 6.38 -18.60 9.71
CA ALA A 237 6.25 -19.22 11.03
C ALA A 237 7.11 -18.49 12.08
N ILE A 238 8.34 -18.11 11.71
CA ILE A 238 9.25 -17.33 12.56
C ILE A 238 8.72 -15.91 12.80
N ALA A 239 8.21 -15.23 11.78
CA ALA A 239 7.62 -13.90 11.95
C ALA A 239 6.38 -13.93 12.87
N HIS A 240 5.50 -14.92 12.68
CA HIS A 240 4.34 -15.14 13.54
C HIS A 240 4.76 -15.46 14.98
N ALA A 241 5.71 -16.38 15.16
CA ALA A 241 6.25 -16.71 16.48
C ALA A 241 6.90 -15.49 17.16
N ALA A 242 7.55 -14.59 16.42
CA ALA A 242 8.10 -13.35 16.99
C ALA A 242 7.00 -12.46 17.58
N CYS A 243 5.85 -12.35 16.91
CA CYS A 243 4.68 -11.61 17.41
C CYS A 243 4.08 -12.26 18.66
N VAL A 244 3.93 -13.59 18.67
CA VAL A 244 3.41 -14.34 19.84
C VAL A 244 4.35 -14.19 21.03
N VAL A 245 5.64 -14.45 20.84
CA VAL A 245 6.67 -14.33 21.88
C VAL A 245 6.72 -12.90 22.42
N ALA A 246 6.67 -11.88 21.55
CA ALA A 246 6.67 -10.48 21.98
C ALA A 246 5.52 -10.16 22.94
N LYS A 247 4.32 -10.67 22.64
CA LYS A 247 3.15 -10.52 23.50
C LYS A 247 3.32 -11.26 24.83
N GLU A 248 3.78 -12.51 24.81
CA GLU A 248 3.91 -13.35 26.01
C GLU A 248 4.99 -12.87 26.98
N VAL A 249 6.12 -12.39 26.47
CA VAL A 249 7.23 -11.91 27.32
C VAL A 249 7.09 -10.46 27.77
N GLY A 250 6.01 -9.78 27.34
CA GLY A 250 5.78 -8.36 27.60
C GLY A 250 6.80 -7.45 26.92
N ALA A 251 7.24 -7.79 25.71
CA ALA A 251 8.19 -6.99 24.96
C ALA A 251 7.59 -5.61 24.60
N LYS A 252 8.44 -4.57 24.60
CA LYS A 252 8.04 -3.21 24.22
C LYS A 252 8.04 -2.98 22.71
N VAL A 253 8.86 -3.74 21.98
CA VAL A 253 9.12 -3.54 20.56
C VAL A 253 9.57 -4.85 19.90
N ILE A 254 9.23 -5.04 18.63
CA ILE A 254 9.83 -6.07 17.78
C ILE A 254 10.87 -5.40 16.90
N VAL A 255 12.07 -5.97 16.88
CA VAL A 255 13.18 -5.53 16.05
C VAL A 255 13.37 -6.50 14.90
N ALA A 256 13.21 -6.03 13.67
CA ALA A 256 13.36 -6.84 12.47
C ALA A 256 14.60 -6.42 11.68
N PHE A 257 15.58 -7.32 11.56
CA PHE A 257 16.77 -7.04 10.73
C PHE A 257 16.57 -7.56 9.32
N THR A 258 16.99 -6.77 8.34
CA THR A 258 16.84 -7.13 6.94
C THR A 258 17.83 -6.42 6.02
N VAL A 259 18.25 -7.11 4.96
CA VAL A 259 18.96 -6.48 3.83
C VAL A 259 17.98 -6.04 2.74
N SER A 260 16.90 -6.80 2.52
CA SER A 260 15.99 -6.61 1.37
C SER A 260 14.56 -6.20 1.73
N GLY A 261 14.22 -6.14 3.03
CA GLY A 261 12.87 -5.82 3.50
C GLY A 261 11.97 -7.02 3.83
N GLY A 262 12.43 -8.25 3.62
CA GLY A 262 11.61 -9.46 3.78
C GLY A 262 11.10 -9.68 5.21
N THR A 263 11.99 -9.69 6.20
CA THR A 263 11.66 -9.89 7.62
C THR A 263 10.60 -8.92 8.14
N PRO A 264 10.79 -7.59 8.07
CA PRO A 264 9.79 -6.65 8.58
C PRO A 264 8.47 -6.70 7.82
N ARG A 265 8.46 -7.08 6.52
CA ARG A 265 7.21 -7.32 5.79
C ARG A 265 6.38 -8.42 6.45
N LEU A 266 7.01 -9.55 6.75
CA LEU A 266 6.32 -10.70 7.36
C LEU A 266 5.83 -10.37 8.78
N VAL A 267 6.67 -9.70 9.58
CA VAL A 267 6.28 -9.24 10.93
C VAL A 267 5.11 -8.25 10.84
N SER A 268 5.18 -7.27 9.94
CA SER A 268 4.10 -6.29 9.70
C SER A 268 2.78 -6.95 9.33
N LYS A 269 2.81 -8.03 8.54
CA LYS A 269 1.61 -8.77 8.12
C LYS A 269 0.99 -9.60 9.22
N ALA A 270 1.79 -10.06 10.18
CA ALA A 270 1.30 -10.68 11.41
C ALA A 270 0.67 -9.67 12.40
N ARG A 271 0.70 -8.36 12.09
CA ARG A 271 0.03 -7.28 12.83
C ARG A 271 0.27 -7.32 14.36
N PRO A 272 1.53 -7.24 14.82
CA PRO A 272 1.84 -7.25 16.25
C PRO A 272 1.20 -6.07 16.98
N THR A 273 0.95 -6.25 18.28
CA THR A 273 0.41 -5.21 19.17
C THR A 273 1.48 -4.23 19.66
N VAL A 274 2.73 -4.37 19.20
CA VAL A 274 3.87 -3.54 19.59
C VAL A 274 4.52 -2.97 18.34
N PRO A 275 5.19 -1.81 18.43
CA PRO A 275 5.86 -1.21 17.28
C PRO A 275 6.93 -2.13 16.68
N ILE A 276 7.18 -1.98 15.37
CA ILE A 276 8.22 -2.71 14.66
C ILE A 276 9.33 -1.72 14.29
N VAL A 277 10.54 -1.95 14.78
CA VAL A 277 11.74 -1.22 14.33
C VAL A 277 12.49 -2.09 13.34
N ALA A 278 12.59 -1.65 12.09
CA ALA A 278 13.27 -2.39 11.05
C ALA A 278 14.65 -1.80 10.76
N PHE A 279 15.69 -2.60 10.98
CA PHE A 279 17.07 -2.18 10.69
C PHE A 279 17.56 -2.74 9.35
N SER A 280 18.15 -1.87 8.54
CA SER A 280 18.77 -2.26 7.28
C SER A 280 20.01 -1.44 6.94
N PRO A 281 21.04 -2.06 6.31
CA PRO A 281 22.15 -1.33 5.70
C PRO A 281 21.79 -0.75 4.32
N SER A 282 20.66 -1.15 3.73
CA SER A 282 20.26 -0.72 2.37
C SER A 282 19.29 0.45 2.43
N GLY A 283 19.72 1.62 1.92
CA GLY A 283 18.84 2.79 1.80
C GLY A 283 17.57 2.52 1.00
N ASP A 284 17.68 1.75 -0.09
CA ASP A 284 16.52 1.37 -0.92
C ASP A 284 15.55 0.45 -0.18
N ALA A 285 16.05 -0.44 0.69
CA ALA A 285 15.17 -1.22 1.55
C ALA A 285 14.44 -0.29 2.54
N LEU A 286 15.16 0.62 3.22
CA LEU A 286 14.57 1.54 4.19
C LEU A 286 13.44 2.39 3.61
N ARG A 287 13.63 2.96 2.41
CA ARG A 287 12.58 3.75 1.75
C ARG A 287 11.35 2.90 1.41
N ARG A 288 11.55 1.67 0.94
CA ARG A 288 10.43 0.75 0.65
C ARG A 288 9.66 0.34 1.91
N LEU A 289 10.34 0.17 3.04
CA LEU A 289 9.73 -0.24 4.30
C LEU A 289 8.73 0.76 4.86
N ALA A 290 8.79 2.04 4.45
CA ALA A 290 7.86 3.07 4.89
C ALA A 290 6.40 2.78 4.50
N LEU A 291 6.16 1.91 3.51
CA LEU A 291 4.82 1.48 3.13
C LEU A 291 4.24 0.37 4.04
N TYR A 292 5.09 -0.30 4.83
CA TYR A 292 4.64 -1.46 5.61
C TYR A 292 4.03 -1.00 6.93
N TRP A 293 2.83 -1.50 7.23
CA TRP A 293 2.10 -1.16 8.45
C TRP A 293 2.95 -1.36 9.70
N GLY A 294 2.96 -0.35 10.58
CA GLY A 294 3.62 -0.41 11.89
C GLY A 294 5.15 -0.49 11.86
N VAL A 295 5.79 -0.33 10.69
CA VAL A 295 7.25 -0.44 10.53
C VAL A 295 7.91 0.94 10.58
N MET A 296 8.86 1.09 11.50
CA MET A 296 9.76 2.24 11.59
C MET A 296 11.15 1.84 11.05
N PRO A 297 11.49 2.21 9.81
CA PRO A 297 12.80 1.89 9.24
C PRO A 297 13.91 2.75 9.87
N ARG A 298 15.06 2.11 10.15
CA ARG A 298 16.26 2.74 10.71
C ARG A 298 17.52 2.20 10.04
N PRO A 299 18.50 3.06 9.69
CA PRO A 299 19.76 2.60 9.15
C PRO A 299 20.55 1.86 10.23
N LEU A 300 21.20 0.77 9.84
CA LEU A 300 22.16 0.09 10.70
C LEU A 300 23.23 -0.60 9.87
N GLN A 301 24.48 -0.48 10.32
CA GLN A 301 25.59 -1.19 9.71
C GLN A 301 25.47 -2.71 9.85
N VAL A 302 26.25 -3.43 9.05
CA VAL A 302 26.29 -4.89 9.07
C VAL A 302 27.10 -5.38 10.26
N PHE A 303 26.57 -6.34 11.02
CA PHE A 303 27.27 -7.00 12.12
C PHE A 303 27.50 -8.47 11.81
N SER A 304 28.62 -9.01 12.29
CA SER A 304 29.04 -10.41 12.08
C SER A 304 28.67 -11.35 13.24
N ASN A 305 28.22 -10.81 14.38
CA ASN A 305 27.75 -11.60 15.51
C ASN A 305 26.51 -10.97 16.14
N THR A 306 25.69 -11.82 16.75
CA THR A 306 24.36 -11.48 17.28
C THR A 306 24.41 -10.66 18.57
N ASP A 307 25.49 -10.73 19.34
CA ASP A 307 25.65 -9.99 20.59
C ASP A 307 25.99 -8.51 20.32
N ALA A 308 26.95 -8.24 19.43
CA ALA A 308 27.25 -6.88 18.98
C ALA A 308 26.03 -6.23 18.31
N LEU A 309 25.27 -7.00 17.55
CA LEU A 309 24.00 -6.55 16.97
C LEU A 309 22.99 -6.14 18.05
N ALA A 310 22.82 -6.98 19.08
CA ALA A 310 21.92 -6.69 20.20
C ALA A 310 22.37 -5.44 20.98
N SER A 311 23.66 -5.29 21.26
CA SER A 311 24.20 -4.10 21.93
C SER A 311 23.96 -2.82 21.14
N ALA A 312 24.19 -2.84 19.82
CA ALA A 312 23.94 -1.68 18.95
C ALA A 312 22.45 -1.30 18.92
N VAL A 313 21.56 -2.28 18.91
CA VAL A 313 20.11 -2.03 18.97
C VAL A 313 19.66 -1.52 20.32
N ILE A 314 20.21 -2.02 21.43
CA ILE A 314 19.92 -1.47 22.76
C ILE A 314 20.29 0.02 22.81
N ALA A 315 21.48 0.39 22.33
CA ALA A 315 21.90 1.78 22.29
C ALA A 315 20.92 2.64 21.47
N HIS A 316 20.56 2.19 20.26
CA HIS A 316 19.63 2.92 19.39
C HIS A 316 18.22 3.07 20.00
N LEU A 317 17.66 1.99 20.57
CA LEU A 317 16.32 2.04 21.17
C LEU A 317 16.28 2.94 22.41
N ARG A 318 17.38 3.03 23.16
CA ARG A 318 17.52 3.95 24.31
C ARG A 318 17.60 5.41 23.86
N GLU A 319 18.39 5.70 22.84
CA GLU A 319 18.49 7.06 22.26
C GLU A 319 17.15 7.59 21.73
N GLN A 320 16.24 6.69 21.35
CA GLN A 320 14.90 6.99 20.87
C GLN A 320 13.83 6.88 21.97
N GLU A 321 14.23 6.69 23.23
CA GLU A 321 13.33 6.56 24.39
C GLU A 321 12.27 5.44 24.24
N MET A 322 12.55 4.42 23.42
CA MET A 322 11.63 3.31 23.17
C MET A 322 11.70 2.21 24.23
N VAL A 323 12.84 2.10 24.92
CA VAL A 323 13.11 1.08 25.96
C VAL A 323 13.96 1.65 27.09
N THR A 324 13.77 1.11 28.28
CA THR A 324 14.51 1.41 29.52
C THR A 324 15.11 0.14 30.13
N SER A 325 15.92 0.24 31.19
CA SER A 325 16.49 -0.95 31.85
C SER A 325 15.37 -1.84 32.42
N GLY A 326 15.48 -3.15 32.20
CA GLY A 326 14.46 -4.15 32.56
C GLY A 326 13.37 -4.37 31.49
N ASP A 327 13.27 -3.52 30.46
CA ASP A 327 12.39 -3.78 29.33
C ASP A 327 12.92 -4.92 28.45
N ARG A 328 12.02 -5.55 27.68
CA ARG A 328 12.37 -6.60 26.73
C ARG A 328 12.02 -6.20 25.30
N PHE A 329 12.79 -6.71 24.35
CA PHE A 329 12.44 -6.67 22.93
C PHE A 329 12.69 -8.02 22.26
N VAL A 330 12.00 -8.26 21.15
CA VAL A 330 12.15 -9.49 20.36
C VAL A 330 12.84 -9.15 19.05
N MET A 331 13.95 -9.81 18.76
CA MET A 331 14.65 -9.72 17.48
C MET A 331 14.18 -10.83 16.54
N ALA A 332 13.80 -10.47 15.31
CA ALA A 332 13.60 -11.40 14.20
C ALA A 332 14.64 -11.13 13.10
N TYR A 333 15.37 -12.16 12.68
CA TYR A 333 16.48 -12.01 11.73
C TYR A 333 16.79 -13.32 10.98
N GLY A 334 17.65 -13.21 9.96
CA GLY A 334 18.26 -14.36 9.30
C GLY A 334 19.64 -14.66 9.90
N SER A 335 19.86 -15.91 10.29
CA SER A 335 21.15 -16.43 10.76
C SER A 335 21.83 -17.25 9.65
N PRO A 336 23.16 -17.10 9.42
CA PRO A 336 24.07 -16.21 10.14
C PRO A 336 23.81 -14.72 9.85
N VAL A 337 24.03 -13.87 10.87
CA VAL A 337 23.90 -12.41 10.73
C VAL A 337 25.02 -11.86 9.84
N GLY A 338 24.72 -10.77 9.13
CA GLY A 338 25.65 -10.13 8.22
C GLY A 338 25.71 -10.73 6.81
N GLN A 339 24.95 -11.79 6.56
CA GLN A 339 24.75 -12.38 5.24
C GLN A 339 23.30 -12.20 4.79
N ARG A 340 23.05 -12.37 3.49
CA ARG A 340 21.69 -12.37 2.93
C ARG A 340 21.00 -13.71 3.21
N SER A 341 20.63 -13.92 4.46
CA SER A 341 19.96 -15.12 4.95
C SER A 341 18.45 -14.89 5.06
N PRO A 342 17.59 -15.82 4.64
CA PRO A 342 16.16 -15.76 4.93
C PRO A 342 15.89 -15.76 6.44
N THR A 343 14.76 -15.20 6.84
CA THR A 343 14.32 -15.17 8.24
C THR A 343 14.19 -16.58 8.80
N ASN A 344 14.95 -16.89 9.85
CA ASN A 344 14.94 -18.22 10.46
C ASN A 344 15.16 -18.20 11.98
N SER A 345 15.35 -17.02 12.58
CA SER A 345 15.77 -16.89 13.98
C SER A 345 14.97 -15.84 14.73
N ILE A 346 14.72 -16.12 16.01
CA ILE A 346 14.12 -15.21 16.99
C ILE A 346 15.03 -15.17 18.22
N ARG A 347 15.23 -13.98 18.81
CA ARG A 347 15.93 -13.82 20.09
C ARG A 347 15.15 -12.85 20.98
N VAL A 348 14.87 -13.25 22.22
CA VAL A 348 14.40 -12.32 23.25
C VAL A 348 15.61 -11.69 23.91
N VAL A 349 15.60 -10.37 24.06
CA VAL A 349 16.66 -9.60 24.69
C VAL A 349 16.08 -8.77 25.82
N GLU A 350 16.68 -8.85 26.99
CA GLU A 350 16.42 -7.97 28.13
C GLU A 350 17.42 -6.81 28.10
N VAL A 351 16.91 -5.59 28.27
CA VAL A 351 17.70 -4.38 28.26
C VAL A 351 18.38 -4.25 29.63
N GLY A 352 19.69 -4.54 29.66
CA GLY A 352 20.54 -4.45 30.87
C GLY A 352 20.72 -3.03 31.37
#